data_AF-A0A9D4VWQ8-F1
#
_entry.id   AF-A0A9D4VWQ8-F1
#
_cell.length_a   1.000
_cell.length_b   1.000
_cell.length_c   1.000
_cell.angle_alpha   90.00
_cell.angle_beta   90.00
_cell.angle_gamma   90.00
#
_symmetry.space_group_name_H-M   'P 1'
#
loop_
_entity.id
_entity.type
_entity.pdbx_description
1 polymer ?
#
loop_
_entity_poly.entity_id
_entity_poly.type
_entity_poly.pdbx_seq_one_letter_code
_entity_poly.pdbx_strand_id
1 'polypeptide(L)'
;MAEEAHSQVIDQVVQEALDKAYMTEKDLTAVAVTIGPGLSLCLRVGVQKARRIAGGFNLPIIGIHHMEAHALVARLIEKDLQFPFMALLISGGHNLLILARDLGQYTQLGTTIDDAIGEAYDKSAKWLGLDMSRSGGPAIEELAREGNAKSVNFSIPMKQHKDCNFSYAGLKTQVRLAIESKKIDAKIPISSASYEDRMSRADIAASFQRIAVLHLEERCERAIQWALKMEPSIKHLVVSGGVASNQYVRARLDTVVKKNGLQLVCPPPRLCTDNGVMIAWTGIEHFRVGRYDPPPPAEDPEDYFYDVRPRWPLGEEYAEGRSESRFLRTARLHPSLTSLIQASLQQ
;
A
#
# COMPACT_ATOMS: atom_id res chain seq x y z
N MET A 1 -19.96 -12.24 3.26
CA MET A 1 -18.50 -12.15 3.56
C MET A 1 -17.76 -11.55 2.36
N ALA A 2 -16.51 -11.11 2.50
CA ALA A 2 -15.79 -10.42 1.40
C ALA A 2 -15.61 -11.29 0.15
N GLU A 3 -15.38 -12.60 0.31
CA GLU A 3 -15.34 -13.57 -0.80
C GLU A 3 -16.65 -13.59 -1.59
N GLU A 4 -17.79 -13.75 -0.92
CA GLU A 4 -19.11 -13.78 -1.58
C GLU A 4 -19.36 -12.50 -2.38
N ALA A 5 -18.98 -11.34 -1.84
CA ALA A 5 -19.10 -10.07 -2.55
C ALA A 5 -18.26 -10.06 -3.83
N HIS A 6 -17.02 -10.57 -3.80
CA HIS A 6 -16.21 -10.74 -5.01
C HIS A 6 -16.88 -11.69 -6.00
N SER A 7 -17.34 -12.85 -5.56
CA SER A 7 -17.97 -13.86 -6.43
C SER A 7 -19.25 -13.34 -7.11
N GLN A 8 -20.02 -12.51 -6.42
CA GLN A 8 -21.26 -11.94 -6.94
C GLN A 8 -21.03 -10.90 -8.04
N VAL A 9 -19.92 -10.15 -8.00
CA VAL A 9 -19.71 -9.00 -8.88
C VAL A 9 -18.63 -9.21 -9.95
N ILE A 10 -17.75 -10.21 -9.80
CA ILE A 10 -16.57 -10.33 -10.66
C ILE A 10 -16.91 -10.51 -12.15
N ASP A 11 -17.94 -11.30 -12.47
CA ASP A 11 -18.38 -11.50 -13.85
C ASP A 11 -18.93 -10.21 -14.45
N GLN A 12 -19.76 -9.48 -13.68
CA GLN A 12 -20.30 -8.18 -14.09
C GLN A 12 -19.19 -7.15 -14.31
N VAL A 13 -18.22 -7.05 -13.40
CA VAL A 13 -17.12 -6.07 -13.49
C VAL A 13 -16.23 -6.35 -14.69
N VAL A 14 -15.93 -7.63 -14.99
CA VAL A 14 -15.16 -8.00 -16.18
C VAL A 14 -15.93 -7.66 -17.45
N GLN A 15 -17.21 -8.03 -17.53
CA GLN A 15 -18.04 -7.73 -18.70
C GLN A 15 -18.16 -6.21 -18.92
N GLU A 16 -18.42 -5.45 -17.86
CA GLU A 16 -18.52 -4.00 -17.93
C GLU A 16 -17.20 -3.35 -18.41
N ALA A 17 -16.06 -3.92 -18.03
CA ALA A 17 -14.75 -3.44 -18.50
C ALA A 17 -14.55 -3.71 -20.00
N LEU A 18 -14.93 -4.90 -20.49
CA LEU A 18 -14.89 -5.26 -21.92
C LEU A 18 -15.84 -4.40 -22.75
N ASP A 19 -17.08 -4.23 -22.27
CA ASP A 19 -18.10 -3.41 -22.94
C ASP A 19 -17.66 -1.96 -23.07
N LYS A 20 -17.11 -1.37 -21.99
CA LYS A 20 -16.56 0.01 -22.03
C LYS A 20 -15.35 0.15 -22.94
N ALA A 21 -14.60 -0.93 -23.15
CA ALA A 21 -13.47 -0.97 -24.07
C ALA A 21 -13.91 -1.25 -25.53
N TYR A 22 -15.18 -1.60 -25.76
CA TYR A 22 -15.68 -2.12 -27.05
C TYR A 22 -14.89 -3.35 -27.52
N MET A 23 -14.57 -4.25 -26.59
CA MET A 23 -13.79 -5.45 -26.83
C MET A 23 -14.53 -6.70 -26.36
N THR A 24 -14.09 -7.84 -26.86
CA THR A 24 -14.45 -9.18 -26.38
C THR A 24 -13.21 -9.88 -25.84
N GLU A 25 -13.37 -11.02 -25.18
CA GLU A 25 -12.24 -11.82 -24.68
C GLU A 25 -11.31 -12.29 -25.82
N LYS A 26 -11.82 -12.40 -27.05
CA LYS A 26 -11.01 -12.75 -28.24
C LYS A 26 -9.99 -11.69 -28.62
N ASP A 27 -10.21 -10.44 -28.18
CA ASP A 27 -9.35 -9.31 -28.48
C ASP A 27 -8.22 -9.16 -27.45
N LEU A 28 -8.23 -9.97 -26.38
CA LEU A 28 -7.21 -9.96 -25.33
C LEU A 28 -5.94 -10.69 -25.79
N THR A 29 -4.79 -10.21 -25.33
CA THR A 29 -3.48 -10.85 -25.60
C THR A 29 -2.98 -11.68 -24.42
N ALA A 30 -3.35 -11.32 -23.19
CA ALA A 30 -2.97 -12.00 -21.95
C ALA A 30 -3.94 -11.61 -20.82
N VAL A 31 -3.96 -12.40 -19.75
CA VAL A 31 -4.78 -12.13 -18.55
C VAL A 31 -3.86 -11.97 -17.33
N ALA A 32 -3.85 -10.78 -16.73
CA ALA A 32 -3.11 -10.50 -15.50
C ALA A 32 -4.04 -10.58 -14.28
N VAL A 33 -3.58 -11.23 -13.20
CA VAL A 33 -4.38 -11.42 -11.99
C VAL A 33 -3.52 -11.38 -10.73
N THR A 34 -4.05 -10.78 -9.66
CA THR A 34 -3.37 -10.78 -8.36
C THR A 34 -3.34 -12.18 -7.77
N ILE A 35 -2.14 -12.69 -7.45
CA ILE A 35 -1.97 -13.99 -6.75
C ILE A 35 -1.59 -13.82 -5.28
N GLY A 36 -1.20 -12.60 -4.86
CA GLY A 36 -0.95 -12.26 -3.47
C GLY A 36 -0.13 -10.97 -3.32
N PRO A 37 0.11 -10.49 -2.08
CA PRO A 37 -0.55 -10.90 -0.84
C PRO A 37 -2.04 -10.50 -0.79
N GLY A 38 -2.79 -11.07 0.15
CA GLY A 38 -4.23 -10.79 0.31
C GLY A 38 -4.99 -11.90 1.04
N LEU A 39 -6.31 -11.71 1.19
CA LEU A 39 -7.18 -12.73 1.77
C LEU A 39 -7.31 -13.92 0.80
N SER A 40 -6.89 -15.12 1.23
CA SER A 40 -6.78 -16.31 0.37
C SER A 40 -8.05 -16.61 -0.41
N LEU A 41 -9.20 -16.55 0.26
CA LEU A 41 -10.50 -16.85 -0.33
C LEU A 41 -10.88 -15.83 -1.40
N CYS A 42 -10.63 -14.54 -1.17
CA CYS A 42 -10.88 -13.49 -2.17
C CYS A 42 -9.93 -13.59 -3.37
N LEU A 43 -8.64 -13.92 -3.14
CA LEU A 43 -7.67 -14.14 -4.22
C LEU A 43 -8.11 -15.28 -5.15
N ARG A 44 -8.62 -16.38 -4.58
CA ARG A 44 -9.09 -17.54 -5.36
C ARG A 44 -10.18 -17.17 -6.35
N VAL A 45 -11.13 -16.32 -5.98
CA VAL A 45 -12.20 -15.86 -6.88
C VAL A 45 -11.62 -15.18 -8.13
N GLY A 46 -10.65 -14.26 -7.92
CA GLY A 46 -9.95 -13.58 -9.01
C GLY A 46 -9.17 -14.54 -9.91
N VAL A 47 -8.36 -15.41 -9.31
CA VAL A 47 -7.56 -16.41 -10.04
C VAL A 47 -8.44 -17.36 -10.84
N GLN A 48 -9.56 -17.83 -10.28
CA GLN A 48 -10.53 -18.67 -10.98
C GLN A 48 -11.10 -17.99 -12.22
N LYS A 49 -11.57 -16.75 -12.10
CA LYS A 49 -12.09 -15.99 -13.25
C LYS A 49 -11.01 -15.79 -14.31
N ALA A 50 -9.80 -15.41 -13.89
CA ALA A 50 -8.69 -15.19 -14.81
C ALA A 50 -8.31 -16.46 -15.59
N ARG A 51 -8.26 -17.62 -14.91
CA ARG A 51 -7.97 -18.91 -15.54
C ARG A 51 -9.05 -19.34 -16.52
N ARG A 52 -10.33 -19.16 -16.21
CA ARG A 52 -11.44 -19.46 -17.14
C ARG A 52 -11.32 -18.66 -18.44
N ILE A 53 -11.03 -17.36 -18.34
CA ILE A 53 -10.82 -16.52 -19.53
C ILE A 53 -9.56 -16.98 -20.28
N ALA A 54 -8.44 -17.12 -19.56
CA ALA A 54 -7.17 -17.48 -20.17
C ALA A 54 -7.23 -18.85 -20.87
N GLY A 55 -7.81 -19.86 -20.24
CA GLY A 55 -7.95 -21.20 -20.79
C GLY A 55 -8.96 -21.28 -21.93
N GLY A 56 -10.12 -20.60 -21.80
CA GLY A 56 -11.16 -20.58 -22.83
C GLY A 56 -10.72 -19.93 -24.15
N PHE A 57 -9.78 -18.98 -24.08
CA PHE A 57 -9.26 -18.23 -25.24
C PHE A 57 -7.79 -18.54 -25.56
N ASN A 58 -7.20 -19.54 -24.91
CA ASN A 58 -5.80 -19.93 -25.10
C ASN A 58 -4.81 -18.75 -24.93
N LEU A 59 -5.01 -17.94 -23.90
CA LEU A 59 -4.21 -16.75 -23.58
C LEU A 59 -3.21 -17.04 -22.46
N PRO A 60 -1.99 -16.47 -22.52
CA PRO A 60 -1.06 -16.46 -21.40
C PRO A 60 -1.69 -15.84 -20.14
N ILE A 61 -1.30 -16.35 -18.97
CA ILE A 61 -1.74 -15.84 -17.67
C ILE A 61 -0.54 -15.27 -16.89
N ILE A 62 -0.75 -14.16 -16.19
CA ILE A 62 0.31 -13.44 -15.49
C ILE A 62 -0.09 -13.26 -14.03
N GLY A 63 0.59 -13.96 -13.13
CA GLY A 63 0.43 -13.82 -11.69
C GLY A 63 1.13 -12.57 -11.16
N ILE A 64 0.36 -11.62 -10.63
CA ILE A 64 0.84 -10.31 -10.19
C ILE A 64 0.94 -10.26 -8.67
N HIS A 65 2.04 -9.67 -8.19
CA HIS A 65 2.21 -9.31 -6.79
C HIS A 65 1.51 -7.98 -6.50
N HIS A 66 0.56 -7.97 -5.57
CA HIS A 66 -0.27 -6.81 -5.26
C HIS A 66 0.54 -5.55 -4.90
N MET A 67 1.55 -5.70 -4.04
CA MET A 67 2.41 -4.56 -3.66
C MET A 67 3.36 -4.11 -4.79
N GLU A 68 3.72 -5.00 -5.72
CA GLU A 68 4.50 -4.64 -6.90
C GLU A 68 3.66 -3.71 -7.79
N ALA A 69 2.38 -4.04 -7.95
CA ALA A 69 1.46 -3.23 -8.72
C ALA A 69 1.25 -1.83 -8.15
N HIS A 70 1.15 -1.70 -6.83
CA HIS A 70 1.11 -0.40 -6.16
C HIS A 70 2.36 0.45 -6.41
N ALA A 71 3.54 -0.18 -6.55
CA ALA A 71 4.78 0.52 -6.85
C ALA A 71 4.88 0.91 -8.33
N LEU A 72 4.49 0.03 -9.25
CA LEU A 72 4.67 0.22 -10.69
C LEU A 72 3.59 1.08 -11.35
N VAL A 73 2.40 1.21 -10.77
CA VAL A 73 1.32 2.04 -11.36
C VAL A 73 1.73 3.50 -11.58
N ALA A 74 2.72 4.02 -10.84
CA ALA A 74 3.27 5.34 -11.07
C ALA A 74 3.92 5.47 -12.47
N ARG A 75 4.51 4.40 -13.00
CA ARG A 75 5.17 4.37 -14.33
C ARG A 75 4.17 4.42 -15.49
N LEU A 76 2.90 4.10 -15.23
CA LEU A 76 1.82 4.31 -16.22
C LEU A 76 1.58 5.81 -16.47
N ILE A 77 1.72 6.63 -15.42
CA ILE A 77 1.38 8.06 -15.46
C ILE A 77 2.64 8.91 -15.69
N GLU A 78 3.74 8.57 -15.03
CA GLU A 78 5.02 9.26 -15.13
C GLU A 78 5.96 8.50 -16.07
N LYS A 79 6.08 8.97 -17.31
CA LYS A 79 6.85 8.29 -18.36
C LYS A 79 8.36 8.35 -18.10
N ASP A 80 8.81 9.39 -17.40
CA ASP A 80 10.23 9.59 -17.08
C ASP A 80 10.67 8.81 -15.83
N LEU A 81 9.72 8.17 -15.12
CA LEU A 81 10.00 7.31 -13.99
C LEU A 81 10.64 6.00 -14.47
N GLN A 82 11.97 5.95 -14.47
CA GLN A 82 12.76 4.75 -14.79
C GLN A 82 13.34 4.10 -13.52
N PHE A 83 13.68 2.81 -13.61
CA PHE A 83 14.48 2.16 -12.60
C PHE A 83 15.92 2.72 -12.61
N PRO A 84 16.63 2.74 -11.46
CA PRO A 84 16.11 2.45 -10.12
C PRO A 84 15.29 3.62 -9.54
N PHE A 85 14.27 3.29 -8.76
CA PHE A 85 13.49 4.27 -7.99
C PHE A 85 13.11 3.73 -6.61
N MET A 86 12.76 4.62 -5.68
CA MET A 86 12.22 4.22 -4.39
C MET A 86 10.68 4.24 -4.42
N ALA A 87 10.04 3.37 -3.63
CA ALA A 87 8.61 3.48 -3.38
C ALA A 87 8.28 3.39 -1.89
N LEU A 88 7.36 4.26 -1.46
CA LEU A 88 6.71 4.24 -0.15
C LEU A 88 5.23 3.90 -0.35
N LEU A 89 4.85 2.70 0.05
CA LEU A 89 3.49 2.18 -0.09
C LEU A 89 2.78 2.29 1.27
N ILE A 90 1.81 3.21 1.36
CA ILE A 90 1.11 3.57 2.60
C ILE A 90 -0.40 3.42 2.47
N SER A 91 -0.93 2.31 2.98
CA SER A 91 -2.35 1.95 2.94
C SER A 91 -2.91 1.75 4.35
N GLY A 92 -4.15 1.26 4.45
CA GLY A 92 -4.76 0.88 5.72
C GLY A 92 -3.98 -0.18 6.50
N GLY A 93 -3.32 -1.11 5.79
CA GLY A 93 -2.62 -2.25 6.38
C GLY A 93 -1.11 -2.30 6.15
N HIS A 94 -0.56 -1.36 5.39
CA HIS A 94 0.86 -1.39 5.01
C HIS A 94 1.52 -0.03 5.17
N ASN A 95 2.72 -0.04 5.73
CA ASN A 95 3.75 0.92 5.46
C ASN A 95 4.94 0.12 4.93
N LEU A 96 5.29 0.28 3.67
CA LEU A 96 6.38 -0.47 3.04
C LEU A 96 7.28 0.50 2.28
N LEU A 97 8.55 0.56 2.68
CA LEU A 97 9.61 1.29 1.99
C LEU A 97 10.47 0.31 1.20
N ILE A 98 10.54 0.49 -0.11
CA ILE A 98 11.34 -0.33 -1.00
C ILE A 98 12.25 0.50 -1.90
N LEU A 99 13.39 -0.09 -2.24
CA LEU A 99 14.20 0.26 -3.38
C LEU A 99 13.90 -0.72 -4.50
N ALA A 100 13.38 -0.21 -5.62
CA ALA A 100 13.11 -0.97 -6.83
C ALA A 100 14.27 -0.76 -7.82
N ARG A 101 15.07 -1.81 -8.05
CA ARG A 101 16.22 -1.76 -8.98
C ARG A 101 15.85 -2.13 -10.41
N ASP A 102 14.89 -3.01 -10.55
CA ASP A 102 14.33 -3.47 -11.82
C ASP A 102 12.98 -4.14 -11.52
N LEU A 103 12.24 -4.52 -12.57
CA LEU A 103 11.04 -5.33 -12.46
C LEU A 103 11.37 -6.65 -11.76
N GLY A 104 10.68 -6.96 -10.66
CA GLY A 104 10.99 -8.14 -9.86
C GLY A 104 12.24 -8.05 -9.00
N GLN A 105 12.93 -6.90 -8.93
CA GLN A 105 14.14 -6.73 -8.12
C GLN A 105 13.96 -5.64 -7.06
N TYR A 106 13.44 -6.06 -5.91
CA TYR A 106 13.09 -5.19 -4.80
C TYR A 106 13.93 -5.47 -3.55
N THR A 107 14.35 -4.40 -2.88
CA THR A 107 14.92 -4.43 -1.54
C THR A 107 13.99 -3.70 -0.59
N GLN A 108 13.53 -4.40 0.45
CA GLN A 108 12.74 -3.82 1.53
C GLN A 108 13.66 -3.10 2.53
N LEU A 109 13.51 -1.77 2.58
CA LEU A 109 14.26 -0.90 3.50
C LEU A 109 13.58 -0.79 4.87
N GLY A 110 12.25 -0.88 4.90
CA GLY A 110 11.46 -0.77 6.12
C GLY A 110 10.02 -1.24 5.92
N THR A 111 9.41 -1.78 6.97
CA THR A 111 7.99 -2.17 6.93
C THR A 111 7.28 -1.86 8.25
N THR A 112 5.96 -2.03 8.28
CA THR A 112 5.18 -1.95 9.53
C THR A 112 5.54 -3.11 10.47
N ILE A 113 5.77 -2.82 11.75
CA ILE A 113 6.01 -3.83 12.78
C ILE A 113 4.82 -4.03 13.72
N ASP A 114 3.90 -3.06 13.77
CA ASP A 114 2.59 -3.16 14.41
C ASP A 114 1.48 -2.60 13.50
N ASP A 115 0.76 -1.56 13.93
CA ASP A 115 -0.26 -0.88 13.15
C ASP A 115 0.38 -0.08 12.02
N ALA A 116 -0.27 -0.11 10.86
CA ALA A 116 0.04 0.82 9.78
C ALA A 116 -0.53 2.22 10.06
N ILE A 117 0.00 3.23 9.36
CA ILE A 117 -0.44 4.62 9.47
C ILE A 117 -1.93 4.75 9.12
N GLY A 118 -2.42 4.05 8.09
CA GLY A 118 -3.82 4.12 7.70
C GLY A 118 -4.77 3.61 8.81
N GLU A 119 -4.45 2.47 9.44
CA GLU A 119 -5.19 2.00 10.61
C GLU A 119 -5.18 3.02 11.76
N ALA A 120 -4.03 3.65 12.02
CA ALA A 120 -3.94 4.67 13.06
C ALA A 120 -4.83 5.88 12.77
N TYR A 121 -4.93 6.33 11.51
CA TYR A 121 -5.87 7.36 11.09
C TYR A 121 -7.33 6.91 11.27
N ASP A 122 -7.69 5.72 10.80
CA ASP A 122 -9.06 5.21 10.89
C ASP A 122 -9.53 5.04 12.34
N LYS A 123 -8.68 4.50 13.21
CA LYS A 123 -8.99 4.33 14.64
C LYS A 123 -9.10 5.68 15.34
N SER A 124 -8.19 6.61 15.07
CA SER A 124 -8.23 7.96 15.65
C SER A 124 -9.48 8.72 15.22
N ALA A 125 -9.85 8.64 13.93
CA ALA A 125 -11.07 9.24 13.41
C ALA A 125 -12.32 8.69 14.10
N LYS A 126 -12.39 7.36 14.26
CA LYS A 126 -13.50 6.71 14.93
C LYS A 126 -13.63 7.12 16.40
N TRP A 127 -12.51 7.22 17.13
CA TRP A 127 -12.53 7.64 18.53
C TRP A 127 -12.83 9.13 18.72
N LEU A 128 -12.55 9.95 17.72
CA LEU A 128 -12.94 11.36 17.68
C LEU A 128 -14.39 11.58 17.22
N GLY A 129 -15.16 10.51 16.98
CA GLY A 129 -16.57 10.61 16.55
C GLY A 129 -16.75 11.30 15.20
N LEU A 130 -15.79 11.11 14.28
CA LEU A 130 -15.84 11.67 12.93
C LEU A 130 -16.68 10.83 11.99
N ASP A 131 -17.17 11.44 10.92
CA ASP A 131 -17.85 10.70 9.85
C ASP A 131 -16.85 9.83 9.08
N MET A 132 -17.16 8.53 9.00
CA MET A 132 -16.32 7.52 8.35
C MET A 132 -16.76 7.20 6.91
N SER A 133 -17.71 7.95 6.35
CA SER A 133 -18.23 7.75 4.98
C SER A 133 -17.15 7.73 3.89
N ARG A 134 -16.06 8.49 4.06
CA ARG A 134 -14.93 8.61 3.11
C ARG A 134 -13.63 7.96 3.58
N SER A 135 -13.64 7.20 4.68
CA SER A 135 -12.49 6.74 5.51
C SER A 135 -11.96 7.77 6.52
N GLY A 136 -11.19 7.32 7.51
CA GLY A 136 -10.70 8.17 8.59
C GLY A 136 -9.54 9.08 8.21
N GLY A 137 -8.78 8.72 7.17
CA GLY A 137 -7.71 9.55 6.61
C GLY A 137 -8.17 10.97 6.25
N PRO A 138 -9.11 11.11 5.29
CA PRO A 138 -9.69 12.40 4.92
C PRO A 138 -10.40 13.12 6.07
N ALA A 139 -11.10 12.39 6.94
CA ALA A 139 -11.83 12.98 8.06
C ALA A 139 -10.90 13.65 9.08
N ILE A 140 -9.78 12.99 9.43
CA ILE A 140 -8.75 13.58 10.28
C ILE A 140 -8.10 14.77 9.57
N GLU A 141 -7.78 14.65 8.28
CA GLU A 141 -7.14 15.73 7.53
C GLU A 141 -7.97 17.01 7.51
N GLU A 142 -9.28 16.87 7.33
CA GLU A 142 -10.21 17.98 7.33
C GLU A 142 -10.28 18.66 8.70
N LEU A 143 -10.52 17.88 9.76
CA LEU A 143 -10.64 18.42 11.11
C LEU A 143 -9.30 18.99 11.63
N ALA A 144 -8.17 18.40 11.25
CA ALA A 144 -6.84 18.86 11.63
C ALA A 144 -6.51 20.28 11.14
N ARG A 145 -7.20 20.79 10.10
CA ARG A 145 -7.02 22.18 9.62
C ARG A 145 -7.57 23.23 10.60
N GLU A 146 -8.52 22.84 11.45
CA GLU A 146 -9.12 23.71 12.46
C GLU A 146 -8.30 23.76 13.75
N GLY A 147 -7.48 22.74 14.01
CA GLY A 147 -6.79 22.54 15.28
C GLY A 147 -5.37 23.11 15.35
N ASN A 148 -4.88 23.28 16.57
CA ASN A 148 -3.48 23.60 16.82
C ASN A 148 -2.65 22.30 16.94
N ALA A 149 -1.76 22.06 15.97
CA ALA A 149 -0.89 20.88 15.92
C ALA A 149 0.17 20.79 17.05
N LYS A 150 0.24 21.78 17.95
CA LYS A 150 1.09 21.80 19.14
C LYS A 150 0.30 21.71 20.45
N SER A 151 -1.03 21.57 20.39
CA SER A 151 -1.91 21.56 21.57
C SER A 151 -1.70 20.33 22.46
N VAL A 152 -1.53 19.16 21.85
CA VAL A 152 -1.29 17.90 22.55
C VAL A 152 0.12 17.41 22.24
N ASN A 153 0.88 17.12 23.30
CA ASN A 153 2.26 16.65 23.21
C ASN A 153 2.30 15.13 23.06
N PHE A 154 2.20 14.62 21.82
CA PHE A 154 2.47 13.22 21.53
C PHE A 154 3.96 12.95 21.32
N SER A 155 4.43 11.82 21.81
CA SER A 155 5.78 11.30 21.56
C SER A 155 5.85 10.63 20.18
N ILE A 156 6.98 10.87 19.50
CA ILE A 156 7.27 10.27 18.19
C ILE A 156 7.58 8.78 18.38
N PRO A 157 6.86 7.87 17.70
CA PRO A 157 7.14 6.44 17.75
C PRO A 157 8.59 6.08 17.39
N MET A 158 9.14 5.09 18.08
CA MET A 158 10.44 4.49 17.74
C MET A 158 11.61 5.48 17.60
N LYS A 159 11.58 6.65 18.25
CA LYS A 159 12.58 7.73 18.08
C LYS A 159 14.05 7.29 18.23
N GLN A 160 14.30 6.27 19.04
CA GLN A 160 15.65 5.74 19.29
C GLN A 160 16.11 4.67 18.28
N HIS A 161 15.19 4.15 17.45
CA HIS A 161 15.48 3.08 16.49
C HIS A 161 16.12 3.66 15.23
N LYS A 162 17.25 3.07 14.83
CA LYS A 162 18.00 3.46 13.61
C LYS A 162 17.55 2.72 12.34
N ASP A 163 16.50 1.90 12.42
CA ASP A 163 15.91 1.23 11.25
C ASP A 163 14.96 2.15 10.46
N CYS A 164 14.37 1.64 9.37
CA CYS A 164 13.30 2.34 8.64
C CYS A 164 11.92 1.73 8.89
N ASN A 165 11.73 1.02 10.01
CA ASN A 165 10.47 0.37 10.34
C ASN A 165 9.44 1.37 10.91
N PHE A 166 8.17 1.00 10.79
CA PHE A 166 7.04 1.81 11.19
C PHE A 166 6.26 1.16 12.34
N SER A 167 5.87 1.98 13.32
CA SER A 167 5.02 1.60 14.44
C SER A 167 4.09 2.78 14.73
N TYR A 168 2.80 2.52 14.81
CA TYR A 168 1.78 3.51 15.14
C TYR A 168 0.89 3.10 16.32
N ALA A 169 1.00 1.87 16.83
CA ALA A 169 0.19 1.40 17.96
C ALA A 169 0.39 2.23 19.25
N GLY A 170 1.63 2.65 19.51
CA GLY A 170 1.94 3.53 20.64
C GLY A 170 1.35 4.93 20.48
N LEU A 171 1.37 5.50 19.27
CA LEU A 171 0.75 6.80 18.98
C LEU A 171 -0.78 6.72 19.08
N LYS A 172 -1.37 5.64 18.57
CA LYS A 172 -2.81 5.33 18.71
C LYS A 172 -3.22 5.31 20.19
N THR A 173 -2.43 4.68 21.06
CA THR A 173 -2.69 4.66 22.50
C THR A 173 -2.65 6.06 23.12
N GLN A 174 -1.68 6.89 22.73
CA GLN A 174 -1.60 8.28 23.19
C GLN A 174 -2.81 9.11 22.77
N VAL A 175 -3.31 8.95 21.55
CA VAL A 175 -4.55 9.60 21.09
C VAL A 175 -5.73 9.21 21.96
N ARG A 176 -5.89 7.91 22.25
CA ARG A 176 -6.97 7.44 23.13
C ARG A 176 -6.92 8.11 24.51
N LEU A 177 -5.73 8.18 25.12
CA LEU A 177 -5.55 8.85 26.42
C LEU A 177 -5.83 10.36 26.36
N ALA A 178 -5.51 11.03 25.25
CA ALA A 178 -5.85 12.44 25.06
C ALA A 178 -7.37 12.66 24.94
N ILE A 179 -8.09 11.76 24.26
CA ILE A 179 -9.55 11.79 24.14
C ILE A 179 -10.20 11.58 25.52
N GLU A 180 -9.73 10.60 26.28
CA GLU A 180 -10.20 10.32 27.65
C GLU A 180 -9.94 11.50 28.59
N SER A 181 -8.76 12.12 28.56
CA SER A 181 -8.44 13.25 29.43
C SER A 181 -9.27 14.51 29.13
N LYS A 182 -9.64 14.73 27.87
CA LYS A 182 -10.57 15.79 27.45
C LYS A 182 -12.04 15.42 27.59
N LYS A 183 -12.37 14.22 28.08
CA LYS A 183 -13.75 13.70 28.26
C LYS A 183 -14.60 13.75 26.98
N ILE A 184 -13.96 13.52 25.83
CA ILE A 184 -14.64 13.50 24.54
C ILE A 184 -15.46 12.20 24.43
N ASP A 185 -16.77 12.32 24.19
CA ASP A 185 -17.65 11.18 23.91
C ASP A 185 -17.82 11.00 22.39
N ALA A 186 -17.27 9.89 21.87
CA ALA A 186 -17.38 9.50 20.47
C ALA A 186 -18.82 9.24 20.02
N LYS A 187 -19.77 9.00 20.94
CA LYS A 187 -21.20 8.86 20.62
C LYS A 187 -21.84 10.18 20.18
N ILE A 188 -21.25 11.31 20.55
CA ILE A 188 -21.66 12.63 20.08
C ILE A 188 -20.96 12.85 18.74
N PRO A 189 -21.70 12.87 17.62
CA PRO A 189 -21.11 13.15 16.31
C PRO A 189 -20.50 14.54 16.29
N ILE A 190 -19.42 14.72 15.54
CA ILE A 190 -18.74 16.03 15.37
C ILE A 190 -19.70 17.15 14.93
N SER A 191 -20.76 16.82 14.19
CA SER A 191 -21.78 17.76 13.72
C SER A 191 -22.68 18.31 14.85
N SER A 192 -22.77 17.60 15.97
CA SER A 192 -23.57 17.96 17.16
C SER A 192 -22.71 18.37 18.35
N ALA A 193 -21.38 18.40 18.18
CA ALA A 193 -20.44 18.79 19.21
C ALA A 193 -20.55 20.30 19.52
N SER A 194 -20.34 20.68 20.78
CA SER A 194 -20.16 22.08 21.15
C SER A 194 -18.90 22.65 20.48
N TYR A 195 -18.79 23.98 20.41
CA TYR A 195 -17.59 24.62 19.88
C TYR A 195 -16.31 24.17 20.60
N GLU A 196 -16.34 24.11 21.94
CA GLU A 196 -15.19 23.69 22.75
C GLU A 196 -14.81 22.21 22.54
N ASP A 197 -15.81 21.33 22.40
CA ASP A 197 -15.60 19.91 22.11
C ASP A 197 -15.03 19.71 20.70
N ARG A 198 -15.56 20.42 19.69
CA ARG A 198 -15.03 20.41 18.33
C ARG A 198 -13.58 20.88 18.28
N MET A 199 -13.26 22.00 18.92
CA MET A 199 -11.88 22.50 18.98
C MET A 199 -10.96 21.52 19.70
N SER A 200 -11.43 20.88 20.77
CA SER A 200 -10.68 19.85 21.48
C SER A 200 -10.36 18.64 20.62
N ARG A 201 -11.32 18.18 19.80
CA ARG A 201 -11.13 17.10 18.82
C ARG A 201 -10.19 17.54 17.69
N ALA A 202 -10.32 18.78 17.21
CA ALA A 202 -9.46 19.32 16.16
C ALA A 202 -8.00 19.44 16.60
N ASP A 203 -7.77 19.90 17.82
CA ASP A 203 -6.46 19.93 18.46
C ASP A 203 -5.81 18.55 18.51
N ILE A 204 -6.56 17.53 18.93
CA ILE A 204 -6.07 16.13 18.96
C ILE A 204 -5.77 15.64 17.55
N ALA A 205 -6.67 15.87 16.58
CA ALA A 205 -6.48 15.47 15.19
C ALA A 205 -5.23 16.12 14.57
N ALA A 206 -5.04 17.42 14.78
CA ALA A 206 -3.89 18.17 14.29
C ALA A 206 -2.57 17.70 14.92
N SER A 207 -2.54 17.52 16.23
CA SER A 207 -1.38 16.97 16.94
C SER A 207 -1.05 15.54 16.51
N PHE A 208 -2.06 14.69 16.33
CA PHE A 208 -1.90 13.32 15.84
C PHE A 208 -1.31 13.30 14.43
N GLN A 209 -1.93 14.00 13.48
CA GLN A 209 -1.49 14.05 12.10
C GLN A 209 -0.05 14.55 11.99
N ARG A 210 0.31 15.60 12.74
CA ARG A 210 1.68 16.10 12.78
C ARG A 210 2.68 15.04 13.23
N ILE A 211 2.41 14.34 14.33
CA ILE A 211 3.36 13.36 14.89
C ILE A 211 3.40 12.06 14.07
N ALA A 212 2.26 11.62 13.52
CA ALA A 212 2.20 10.48 12.62
C ALA A 212 3.04 10.74 11.36
N VAL A 213 2.89 11.92 10.75
CA VAL A 213 3.66 12.29 9.55
C VAL A 213 5.12 12.58 9.87
N LEU A 214 5.45 13.14 11.03
CA LEU A 214 6.84 13.34 11.43
C LEU A 214 7.61 12.01 11.54
N HIS A 215 6.99 10.98 12.12
CA HIS A 215 7.58 9.63 12.11
C HIS A 215 7.77 9.09 10.69
N LEU A 216 6.79 9.30 9.81
CA LEU A 216 6.89 8.92 8.40
C LEU A 216 8.05 9.64 7.68
N GLU A 217 8.21 10.95 7.89
CA GLU A 217 9.31 11.77 7.38
C GLU A 217 10.67 11.26 7.85
N GLU A 218 10.83 10.96 9.13
CA GLU A 218 12.09 10.46 9.70
C GLU A 218 12.52 9.11 9.11
N ARG A 219 11.59 8.17 8.90
CA ARG A 219 11.89 6.88 8.26
C ARG A 219 12.18 7.05 6.78
N CYS A 220 11.43 7.90 6.09
CA CYS A 220 11.59 8.16 4.68
C CYS A 220 12.96 8.81 4.38
N GLU A 221 13.33 9.84 5.13
CA GLU A 221 14.64 10.50 5.03
C GLU A 221 15.77 9.49 5.21
N ARG A 222 15.71 8.65 6.24
CA ARG A 222 16.73 7.62 6.48
C ARG A 222 16.81 6.60 5.34
N ALA A 223 15.67 6.13 4.85
CA ALA A 223 15.63 5.18 3.75
C ALA A 223 16.19 5.79 2.46
N ILE A 224 15.95 7.08 2.21
CA ILE A 224 16.57 7.82 1.10
C ILE A 224 18.09 7.81 1.22
N GLN A 225 18.63 8.13 2.40
CA GLN A 225 20.08 8.09 2.62
C GLN A 225 20.68 6.70 2.37
N TRP A 226 19.98 5.64 2.78
CA TRP A 226 20.43 4.27 2.53
C TRP A 226 20.35 3.91 1.05
N ALA A 227 19.25 4.25 0.39
CA ALA A 227 19.06 3.97 -1.02
C ALA A 227 20.07 4.72 -1.90
N LEU A 228 20.37 5.98 -1.63
CA LEU A 228 21.38 6.76 -2.36
C LEU A 228 22.80 6.20 -2.20
N LYS A 229 23.12 5.55 -1.07
CA LYS A 229 24.40 4.84 -0.90
C LYS A 229 24.48 3.59 -1.76
N MET A 230 23.37 2.87 -1.89
CA MET A 230 23.29 1.65 -2.70
C MET A 230 23.21 1.95 -4.20
N GLU A 231 22.43 2.97 -4.57
CA GLU A 231 22.12 3.36 -5.95
C GLU A 231 22.15 4.90 -6.06
N PRO A 232 23.33 5.50 -6.28
CA PRO A 232 23.48 6.96 -6.37
C PRO A 232 22.71 7.60 -7.54
N SER A 233 22.22 6.79 -8.48
CA SER A 233 21.50 7.23 -9.68
C SER A 233 19.99 7.43 -9.46
N ILE A 234 19.45 7.07 -8.29
CA ILE A 234 18.02 7.24 -7.99
C ILE A 234 17.63 8.71 -8.11
N LYS A 235 16.53 8.98 -8.80
CA LYS A 235 15.96 10.33 -8.97
C LYS A 235 14.58 10.50 -8.35
N HIS A 236 13.87 9.41 -8.09
CA HIS A 236 12.45 9.46 -7.75
C HIS A 236 12.12 8.69 -6.47
N LEU A 237 11.22 9.26 -5.68
CA LEU A 237 10.45 8.55 -4.66
C LEU A 237 8.97 8.52 -5.08
N VAL A 238 8.47 7.33 -5.35
CA VAL A 238 7.04 7.07 -5.56
C VAL A 238 6.34 6.96 -4.22
N VAL A 239 5.19 7.61 -4.04
CA VAL A 239 4.33 7.43 -2.87
C VAL A 239 2.93 7.04 -3.31
N SER A 240 2.50 5.83 -2.92
CA SER A 240 1.22 5.24 -3.32
C SER A 240 0.50 4.61 -2.13
N GLY A 241 -0.75 4.20 -2.30
CA GLY A 241 -1.64 3.73 -1.23
C GLY A 241 -2.65 4.77 -0.78
N GLY A 242 -3.72 4.35 -0.09
CA GLY A 242 -4.83 5.24 0.30
C GLY A 242 -4.38 6.48 1.11
N VAL A 243 -3.41 6.33 2.00
CA VAL A 243 -2.89 7.43 2.83
C VAL A 243 -2.05 8.42 2.01
N ALA A 244 -1.51 7.99 0.87
CA ALA A 244 -0.83 8.86 -0.06
C ALA A 244 -1.78 9.90 -0.70
N SER A 245 -3.10 9.81 -0.52
CA SER A 245 -4.05 10.83 -1.00
C SER A 245 -4.18 12.04 -0.06
N ASN A 246 -3.65 11.96 1.16
CA ASN A 246 -3.67 13.05 2.13
C ASN A 246 -2.68 14.16 1.71
N GLN A 247 -3.15 15.40 1.60
CA GLN A 247 -2.35 16.51 1.07
C GLN A 247 -1.26 16.95 2.04
N TYR A 248 -1.53 16.88 3.34
CA TYR A 248 -0.51 17.16 4.35
C TYR A 248 0.63 16.13 4.27
N VAL A 249 0.32 14.84 4.14
CA VAL A 249 1.33 13.77 3.93
C VAL A 249 2.16 14.08 2.68
N ARG A 250 1.52 14.37 1.54
CA ARG A 250 2.22 14.70 0.28
C ARG A 250 3.16 15.88 0.44
N ALA A 251 2.69 17.00 1.00
CA ALA A 251 3.49 18.22 1.16
C ALA A 251 4.72 18.01 2.06
N ARG A 252 4.57 17.24 3.14
CA ARG A 252 5.67 16.92 4.05
C ARG A 252 6.70 16.01 3.40
N LEU A 253 6.25 14.95 2.72
CA LEU A 253 7.15 14.06 1.98
C LEU A 253 7.86 14.77 0.83
N ASP A 254 7.19 15.66 0.10
CA ASP A 254 7.81 16.46 -0.97
C ASP A 254 8.98 17.31 -0.43
N THR A 255 8.82 17.86 0.77
CA THR A 255 9.89 18.60 1.45
C THR A 255 11.10 17.71 1.74
N VAL A 256 10.88 16.50 2.26
CA VAL A 256 11.94 15.51 2.55
C VAL A 256 12.65 15.08 1.27
N VAL A 257 11.89 14.81 0.21
CA VAL A 257 12.40 14.34 -1.08
C VAL A 257 13.23 15.42 -1.78
N LYS A 258 12.72 16.64 -1.88
CA LYS A 258 13.44 17.78 -2.49
C LYS A 258 14.73 18.14 -1.76
N LYS A 259 14.72 18.08 -0.42
CA LYS A 259 15.92 18.28 0.40
C LYS A 259 17.04 17.30 0.04
N ASN A 260 16.70 16.13 -0.49
CA ASN A 260 17.63 15.09 -0.91
C ASN A 260 17.92 15.06 -2.41
N GLY A 261 17.49 16.09 -3.16
CA GLY A 261 17.73 16.18 -4.60
C GLY A 261 16.91 15.19 -5.45
N LEU A 262 15.86 14.61 -4.87
CA LEU A 262 14.95 13.68 -5.53
C LEU A 262 13.66 14.38 -5.96
N GLN A 263 12.85 13.69 -6.74
CA GLN A 263 11.51 14.12 -7.17
C GLN A 263 10.44 13.20 -6.59
N LEU A 264 9.35 13.80 -6.08
CA LEU A 264 8.23 13.05 -5.52
C LEU A 264 7.24 12.73 -6.64
N VAL A 265 6.92 11.44 -6.81
CA VAL A 265 5.90 10.98 -7.76
C VAL A 265 4.72 10.39 -6.99
N CYS A 266 3.56 11.02 -7.09
CA CYS A 266 2.32 10.53 -6.49
C CYS A 266 1.30 10.25 -7.59
N PRO A 267 0.85 8.98 -7.77
CA PRO A 267 -0.26 8.70 -8.65
C PRO A 267 -1.52 9.51 -8.27
N PRO A 268 -2.44 9.75 -9.22
CA PRO A 268 -3.73 10.35 -8.89
C PRO A 268 -4.48 9.45 -7.89
N PRO A 269 -5.30 10.02 -6.98
CA PRO A 269 -5.95 9.26 -5.91
C PRO A 269 -6.67 7.98 -6.36
N ARG A 270 -7.32 8.00 -7.54
CA ARG A 270 -8.00 6.84 -8.14
C ARG A 270 -7.09 5.64 -8.46
N LEU A 271 -5.78 5.86 -8.56
CA LEU A 271 -4.77 4.84 -8.80
C LEU A 271 -3.96 4.49 -7.55
N CYS A 272 -4.13 5.23 -6.44
CA CYS A 272 -3.47 4.95 -5.17
C CYS A 272 -4.20 3.88 -4.33
N THR A 273 -5.51 3.75 -4.51
CA THR A 273 -6.30 2.67 -3.89
C THR A 273 -6.31 1.43 -4.77
N ASP A 274 -6.66 0.27 -4.21
CA ASP A 274 -6.74 -0.98 -4.96
C ASP A 274 -7.66 -0.86 -6.19
N ASN A 275 -7.12 -1.20 -7.37
CA ASN A 275 -7.83 -1.09 -8.64
C ASN A 275 -7.31 -2.12 -9.67
N GLY A 276 -8.08 -2.41 -10.72
CA GLY A 276 -7.66 -3.35 -11.76
C GLY A 276 -6.57 -2.80 -12.70
N VAL A 277 -6.45 -1.47 -12.82
CA VAL A 277 -5.50 -0.82 -13.74
C VAL A 277 -4.06 -1.07 -13.32
N MET A 278 -3.74 -1.01 -12.01
CA MET A 278 -2.38 -1.29 -11.53
C MET A 278 -1.97 -2.75 -11.81
N ILE A 279 -2.91 -3.69 -11.73
CA ILE A 279 -2.66 -5.11 -12.00
C ILE A 279 -2.42 -5.31 -13.49
N ALA A 280 -3.28 -4.74 -14.35
CA ALA A 280 -3.11 -4.79 -15.80
C ALA A 280 -1.79 -4.16 -16.25
N TRP A 281 -1.42 -2.98 -15.71
CA TRP A 281 -0.16 -2.31 -16.04
C TRP A 281 1.06 -3.14 -15.65
N THR A 282 1.05 -3.72 -14.45
CA THR A 282 2.14 -4.60 -14.00
C THR A 282 2.24 -5.85 -14.85
N GLY A 283 1.09 -6.40 -15.25
CA GLY A 283 1.01 -7.48 -16.23
C GLY A 283 1.64 -7.10 -17.57
N ILE A 284 1.41 -5.89 -18.07
CA ILE A 284 2.07 -5.39 -19.29
C ILE A 284 3.59 -5.31 -19.09
N GLU A 285 4.08 -4.82 -17.95
CA GLU A 285 5.53 -4.76 -17.68
C GLU A 285 6.16 -6.17 -17.65
N HIS A 286 5.54 -7.14 -16.98
CA HIS A 286 5.99 -8.54 -16.97
C HIS A 286 5.90 -9.21 -18.34
N PHE A 287 4.80 -9.00 -19.07
CA PHE A 287 4.59 -9.57 -20.40
C PHE A 287 5.68 -9.13 -21.40
N ARG A 288 6.05 -7.84 -21.38
CA ARG A 288 7.07 -7.26 -22.27
C ARG A 288 8.46 -7.86 -22.08
N VAL A 289 8.76 -8.37 -20.89
CA VAL A 289 10.02 -9.05 -20.60
C VAL A 289 9.90 -10.58 -20.65
N GLY A 290 8.80 -11.10 -21.20
CA GLY A 290 8.58 -12.54 -21.37
C GLY A 290 8.23 -13.29 -20.08
N ARG A 291 7.79 -12.60 -19.02
CA ARG A 291 7.42 -13.21 -17.74
C ARG A 291 5.91 -13.46 -17.68
N TYR A 292 5.50 -14.64 -18.11
CA TYR A 292 4.12 -15.11 -18.05
C TYR A 292 4.08 -16.64 -18.06
N ASP A 293 3.01 -17.21 -17.55
CA ASP A 293 2.75 -18.64 -17.64
C ASP A 293 2.02 -18.95 -18.96
N PRO A 294 2.24 -20.14 -19.56
CA PRO A 294 1.48 -20.58 -20.73
C PRO A 294 -0.02 -20.65 -20.41
N PRO A 295 -0.88 -20.67 -21.45
CA PRO A 295 -2.32 -20.78 -21.26
C PRO A 295 -2.69 -21.95 -20.35
N PRO A 296 -3.54 -21.74 -19.33
CA PRO A 296 -4.05 -22.85 -18.52
C PRO A 296 -5.01 -23.72 -19.34
N PRO A 297 -5.35 -24.93 -18.88
CA PRO A 297 -6.42 -25.73 -19.47
C PRO A 297 -7.75 -24.96 -19.53
N ALA A 298 -8.57 -25.25 -20.54
CA ALA A 298 -9.90 -24.64 -20.68
C ALA A 298 -10.84 -24.96 -19.51
N GLU A 299 -10.68 -26.15 -18.93
CA GLU A 299 -11.39 -26.59 -17.72
C GLU A 299 -10.37 -27.02 -16.67
N ASP A 300 -10.49 -26.45 -15.47
CA ASP A 300 -9.70 -26.86 -14.32
C ASP A 300 -10.25 -28.17 -13.74
N PRO A 301 -9.41 -29.14 -13.36
CA PRO A 301 -9.83 -30.33 -12.60
C PRO A 301 -10.59 -29.95 -11.33
N GLU A 302 -11.51 -30.82 -10.86
CA GLU A 302 -12.27 -30.58 -9.62
C GLU A 302 -11.37 -30.30 -8.42
N ASP A 303 -10.21 -30.97 -8.34
CA ASP A 303 -9.22 -30.81 -7.27
C ASP A 303 -8.09 -29.82 -7.59
N TYR A 304 -8.27 -28.92 -8.56
CA TYR A 304 -7.21 -27.99 -8.94
C TYR A 304 -6.81 -27.05 -7.80
N PHE A 305 -5.52 -27.07 -7.45
CA PHE A 305 -4.95 -26.20 -6.44
C PHE A 305 -4.53 -24.87 -7.04
N TYR A 306 -5.18 -23.78 -6.61
CA TYR A 306 -4.79 -22.42 -6.98
C TYR A 306 -3.61 -21.96 -6.12
N ASP A 307 -2.44 -21.75 -6.72
CA ASP A 307 -1.26 -21.20 -6.05
C ASP A 307 -1.46 -19.71 -5.74
N VAL A 308 -2.20 -19.44 -4.66
CA VAL A 308 -2.33 -18.12 -4.06
C VAL A 308 -1.38 -17.99 -2.88
N ARG A 309 -0.84 -16.78 -2.69
CA ARG A 309 0.19 -16.49 -1.67
C ARG A 309 -0.31 -15.39 -0.73
N PRO A 310 -1.12 -15.72 0.30
CA PRO A 310 -1.76 -14.73 1.17
C PRO A 310 -0.76 -13.83 1.90
N ARG A 311 0.41 -14.39 2.22
CA ARG A 311 1.57 -13.69 2.75
C ARG A 311 2.73 -13.89 1.80
N TRP A 312 3.04 -12.86 1.04
CA TRP A 312 4.09 -12.89 0.03
C TRP A 312 4.95 -11.63 0.17
N PRO A 313 6.22 -11.77 0.60
CA PRO A 313 7.13 -10.65 0.66
C PRO A 313 7.47 -10.15 -0.74
N LEU A 314 7.49 -8.83 -0.94
CA LEU A 314 7.81 -8.24 -2.24
C LEU A 314 9.29 -8.39 -2.59
N GLY A 315 10.19 -8.26 -1.61
CA GLY A 315 11.62 -8.33 -1.85
C GLY A 315 12.43 -8.64 -0.62
N GLU A 316 13.75 -8.65 -0.78
CA GLU A 316 14.68 -9.03 0.26
C GLU A 316 14.86 -7.92 1.29
N GLU A 317 14.91 -8.29 2.57
CA GLU A 317 15.14 -7.32 3.63
C GLU A 317 16.58 -6.79 3.60
N TYR A 318 16.73 -5.47 3.64
CA TYR A 318 18.04 -4.84 3.70
C TYR A 318 18.78 -5.22 4.99
N ALA A 319 19.96 -5.82 4.85
CA ALA A 319 20.70 -6.43 5.97
C ALA A 319 21.06 -5.42 7.08
N GLU A 320 21.52 -4.22 6.72
CA GLU A 320 21.85 -3.15 7.69
C GLU A 320 20.60 -2.56 8.38
N GLY A 321 19.41 -2.81 7.82
CA GLY A 321 18.13 -2.38 8.39
C GLY A 321 17.49 -3.37 9.37
N ARG A 322 18.13 -4.52 9.63
CA ARG A 322 17.59 -5.53 10.56
C ARG A 322 17.70 -5.03 12.01
N SER A 323 16.57 -4.79 12.65
CA SER A 323 16.49 -4.60 14.11
C SER A 323 16.31 -5.95 14.82
N GLU A 324 16.87 -6.09 16.02
CA GLU A 324 16.70 -7.29 16.87
C GLU A 324 15.22 -7.59 17.19
N SER A 325 14.33 -6.60 17.08
CA SER A 325 12.90 -6.73 17.36
C SER A 325 12.13 -7.64 16.37
N ARG A 326 12.73 -8.05 15.24
CA ARG A 326 12.04 -8.85 14.20
C ARG A 326 12.08 -10.36 14.39
N PHE A 327 12.74 -10.89 15.42
CA PHE A 327 12.94 -12.33 15.59
C PHE A 327 11.68 -13.17 15.90
N LEU A 328 10.49 -12.56 16.05
CA LEU A 328 9.32 -13.24 16.64
C LEU A 328 8.16 -13.63 15.72
N ARG A 329 8.28 -13.52 14.39
CA ARG A 329 7.24 -14.06 13.47
C ARG A 329 7.81 -14.83 12.28
N THR A 330 8.61 -15.85 12.56
CA THR A 330 8.95 -16.94 11.62
C THR A 330 7.76 -17.89 11.42
N ALA A 331 6.63 -17.37 10.93
CA ALA A 331 5.67 -18.23 10.25
C ALA A 331 6.20 -18.51 8.84
N ARG A 332 5.87 -19.66 8.23
CA ARG A 332 6.28 -20.06 6.87
C ARG A 332 5.94 -18.95 5.86
N LEU A 333 6.89 -18.07 5.56
CA LEU A 333 6.77 -17.05 4.52
C LEU A 333 7.18 -17.73 3.21
N HIS A 334 6.40 -17.51 2.15
CA HIS A 334 6.87 -17.83 0.80
C HIS A 334 8.18 -17.07 0.54
N PRO A 335 9.10 -17.61 -0.30
CA PRO A 335 10.20 -16.83 -0.82
C PRO A 335 9.67 -15.51 -1.42
N SER A 336 10.44 -14.44 -1.29
CA SER A 336 10.03 -13.14 -1.82
C SER A 336 9.84 -13.21 -3.34
N LEU A 337 9.05 -12.29 -3.92
CA LEU A 337 8.98 -12.18 -5.37
C LEU A 337 10.37 -12.04 -5.99
N THR A 338 11.24 -11.21 -5.41
CA THR A 338 12.64 -11.05 -5.84
C THR A 338 13.39 -12.38 -5.85
N SER A 339 13.29 -13.17 -4.77
CA SER A 339 13.96 -14.46 -4.66
C SER A 339 13.45 -15.47 -5.70
N LEU A 340 12.14 -15.51 -5.93
CA LEU A 340 11.53 -16.40 -6.93
C LEU A 340 11.99 -16.07 -8.35
N ILE A 341 12.03 -14.78 -8.71
CA ILE A 341 12.47 -14.33 -10.04
C ILE A 341 13.97 -14.58 -10.24
N GLN A 342 14.79 -14.36 -9.21
CA GLN A 342 16.21 -14.67 -9.28
C GLN A 342 16.46 -16.17 -9.48
N ALA A 343 15.69 -17.03 -8.79
CA ALA A 343 15.81 -18.48 -8.93
C ALA A 343 15.39 -18.96 -10.34
N SER A 344 14.38 -18.35 -10.97
CA SER A 344 13.97 -18.71 -12.34
C SER A 344 14.96 -18.29 -13.41
N LEU A 345 15.77 -17.24 -13.17
CA LEU A 345 16.80 -16.78 -14.11
C LEU A 345 18.08 -17.65 -14.08
N GLN A 346 18.23 -18.50 -13.06
CA GLN A 346 19.37 -19.40 -12.89
C GLN A 346 19.12 -20.81 -13.44
N GLN A 347 17.90 -21.08 -13.92
CA GLN A 347 17.48 -22.32 -14.59
C GLN A 347 17.43 -22.08 -16.10
#